data_AF-A0A257JW92-F1
#
_entry.id   AF-A0A257JW92-F1
#
_cell.length_a   1.000
_cell.length_b   1.000
_cell.length_c   1.000
_cell.angle_alpha   90.00
_cell.angle_beta   90.00
_cell.angle_gamma   90.00
#
_symmetry.space_group_name_H-M   'P 1'
#
loop_
_entity.id
_entity.type
_entity.pdbx_description
1 polymer ?
#
loop_
_entity_poly.entity_id
_entity_poly.type
_entity_poly.pdbx_seq_one_letter_code
_entity_poly.pdbx_strand_id
1 'polypeptide(L)'
;MKRRFASALPVGARGPLGLVLGTSVWMAALGNWPLWQSLSELGVLQGVKGWGLAVAMAVMITAALVALQSLLAWRYTLKPVATLLLLAAAGGAHFMLAYRIVIDSTMLVNVVQTNPAEARDLFSLQLFQWLVLGGLLPAWWVW
;
A
#
# COMPACT_ATOMS: atom_id res chain seq x y z
N MET A 1 -10.03 50.55 14.75
CA MET A 1 -9.17 49.59 15.49
C MET A 1 -9.36 48.20 14.87
N LYS A 2 -8.46 47.80 13.97
CA LYS A 2 -8.51 46.54 13.21
C LYS A 2 -7.95 45.40 14.07
N ARG A 3 -8.70 44.32 14.32
CA ARG A 3 -8.13 43.02 14.72
C ARG A 3 -8.55 41.96 13.71
N ARG A 4 -7.67 41.75 12.74
CA ARG A 4 -7.68 40.59 11.84
C ARG A 4 -7.34 39.37 12.69
N PHE A 5 -8.32 38.54 13.00
CA PHE A 5 -8.07 37.14 13.31
C PHE A 5 -7.98 36.41 11.98
N ALA A 6 -6.85 36.55 11.29
CA ALA A 6 -6.44 35.55 10.34
C ALA A 6 -6.08 34.32 11.17
N SER A 7 -6.95 33.31 11.15
CA SER A 7 -6.61 31.97 11.56
C SER A 7 -5.43 31.53 10.69
N ALA A 8 -4.23 31.65 11.23
CA ALA A 8 -3.10 30.91 10.73
C ALA A 8 -3.43 29.43 10.99
N LEU A 9 -4.11 28.80 10.02
CA LEU A 9 -4.14 27.34 9.95
C LEU A 9 -2.67 26.92 9.93
N PRO A 10 -2.19 26.13 10.90
CA PRO A 10 -0.80 25.71 10.93
C PRO A 10 -0.51 24.94 9.64
N VAL A 11 0.18 25.61 8.71
CA VAL A 11 0.80 25.02 7.53
C VAL A 11 1.94 24.16 8.08
N GLY A 12 1.66 22.89 8.42
CA GLY A 12 2.72 22.01 8.90
C GLY A 12 2.34 20.66 9.48
N ALA A 13 1.11 20.44 9.96
CA ALA A 13 0.70 19.12 10.47
C ALA A 13 -0.29 18.48 9.51
N ARG A 14 0.18 17.55 8.65
CA ARG A 14 -0.74 16.67 7.91
C ARG A 14 -1.59 15.93 8.94
N GLY A 15 -2.91 16.15 8.93
CA GLY A 15 -3.81 15.49 9.86
C GLY A 15 -3.74 13.96 9.71
N PRO A 16 -3.97 13.20 10.80
CA PRO A 16 -3.89 11.73 10.76
C PRO A 16 -4.79 11.12 9.69
N LEU A 17 -5.95 11.73 9.43
CA LEU A 17 -6.86 11.32 8.36
C LEU A 17 -6.22 11.42 6.97
N GLY A 18 -5.48 12.50 6.68
CA GLY A 18 -4.84 12.69 5.38
C GLY A 18 -3.73 11.67 5.12
N LEU A 19 -2.99 11.29 6.17
CA LEU A 19 -2.00 10.22 6.10
C LEU A 19 -2.66 8.88 5.82
N VAL A 20 -3.68 8.50 6.61
CA VAL A 20 -4.40 7.23 6.47
C VAL A 20 -5.02 7.10 5.08
N LEU A 21 -5.70 8.15 4.59
CA LEU A 21 -6.31 8.15 3.26
C LEU A 21 -5.25 8.06 2.16
N GLY A 22 -4.20 8.88 2.24
CA GLY A 22 -3.14 8.93 1.23
C GLY A 22 -2.41 7.59 1.09
N THR A 23 -2.02 6.97 2.20
CA THR A 23 -1.34 5.66 2.17
C THR A 23 -2.29 4.55 1.73
N SER A 24 -3.56 4.57 2.15
CA SER A 24 -4.55 3.56 1.75
C SER A 24 -4.85 3.60 0.24
N VAL A 25 -5.02 4.80 -0.32
CA VAL A 25 -5.22 4.97 -1.77
C VAL A 25 -3.97 4.53 -2.54
N TRP A 26 -2.78 4.89 -2.05
CA TRP A 26 -1.52 4.47 -2.67
C TRP A 26 -1.39 2.95 -2.70
N MET A 27 -1.67 2.27 -1.58
CA MET A 27 -1.65 0.82 -1.49
C MET A 27 -2.73 0.18 -2.36
N ALA A 28 -3.96 0.72 -2.37
CA ALA A 28 -5.05 0.20 -3.21
C ALA A 28 -4.77 0.35 -4.71
N ALA A 29 -4.03 1.38 -5.12
CA ALA A 29 -3.62 1.58 -6.50
C ALA A 29 -2.34 0.80 -6.82
N LEU A 30 -1.19 1.35 -6.45
CA LEU A 30 0.13 0.83 -6.85
C LEU A 30 0.53 -0.42 -6.06
N GLY A 31 0.21 -0.47 -4.76
CA GLY A 31 0.47 -1.66 -3.94
C GLY A 31 -0.34 -2.89 -4.37
N ASN A 32 -1.45 -2.70 -5.08
CA ASN A 32 -2.28 -3.76 -5.65
C ASN A 32 -2.14 -3.85 -7.18
N TRP A 33 -1.02 -3.38 -7.76
CA TRP A 33 -0.75 -3.55 -9.19
C TRP A 33 -0.98 -4.97 -9.75
N PRO A 34 -0.55 -6.07 -9.08
CA PRO A 34 -0.79 -7.43 -9.58
C PRO A 34 -2.28 -7.78 -9.73
N LEU A 35 -3.15 -7.21 -8.88
CA LEU A 35 -4.59 -7.39 -8.97
C LEU A 35 -5.13 -6.75 -10.26
N TRP A 36 -4.73 -5.49 -10.52
CA TRP A 36 -5.18 -4.75 -11.70
C TRP A 36 -4.69 -5.41 -12.99
N GLN A 37 -3.44 -5.89 -12.98
CA GLN A 37 -2.90 -6.66 -14.09
C GLN A 37 -3.69 -7.95 -14.32
N SER A 38 -3.97 -8.72 -13.27
CA SER A 38 -4.78 -9.95 -13.38
C SER A 38 -6.18 -9.69 -13.94
N LEU A 39 -6.86 -8.62 -13.50
CA LEU A 39 -8.16 -8.23 -14.05
C LEU A 39 -8.07 -7.84 -15.54
N SER A 40 -6.99 -7.18 -15.94
CA SER A 40 -6.74 -6.85 -17.35
C SER A 40 -6.47 -8.09 -18.20
N GLU A 41 -5.67 -9.04 -17.71
CA GLU A 41 -5.33 -10.30 -18.36
C GLU A 41 -6.58 -11.19 -18.56
N LEU A 42 -7.50 -11.17 -17.59
CA LEU A 42 -8.79 -11.88 -17.67
C LEU A 42 -9.81 -11.20 -18.60
N GLY A 43 -9.47 -10.05 -19.21
CA GLY A 43 -10.38 -9.31 -20.07
C GLY A 43 -11.50 -8.58 -19.33
N VAL A 44 -11.46 -8.53 -17.99
CA VAL A 44 -12.50 -7.86 -17.18
C VAL A 44 -12.56 -6.37 -17.47
N LEU A 45 -11.42 -5.73 -17.77
CA LEU A 45 -11.31 -4.28 -17.99
C LEU A 45 -11.70 -3.83 -19.41
N GLN A 46 -12.41 -4.65 -20.20
CA GLN A 46 -12.78 -4.34 -21.60
C GLN A 46 -14.11 -3.59 -21.78
N GLY A 47 -14.57 -2.84 -20.77
CA GLY A 47 -15.78 -2.01 -20.90
C GLY A 47 -16.17 -1.28 -19.61
N VAL A 48 -17.19 -0.42 -19.71
CA VAL A 48 -17.65 0.44 -18.61
C VAL A 48 -18.03 -0.34 -17.35
N LYS A 49 -18.68 -1.51 -17.50
CA LYS A 49 -19.03 -2.38 -16.38
C LYS A 49 -17.79 -2.94 -15.66
N GLY A 50 -16.78 -3.33 -16.43
CA GLY A 50 -15.49 -3.81 -15.92
C GLY A 50 -14.73 -2.74 -15.15
N TRP A 51 -14.67 -1.54 -15.70
CA TRP A 51 -14.10 -0.37 -15.01
C TRP A 51 -14.91 0.00 -13.75
N GLY A 52 -16.23 -0.10 -13.79
CA GLY A 52 -17.08 0.07 -12.61
C GLY A 52 -16.76 -0.93 -11.50
N LEU A 53 -16.55 -2.20 -11.84
CA LEU A 53 -16.08 -3.21 -10.89
C LEU A 53 -14.69 -2.88 -10.34
N ALA A 54 -13.73 -2.50 -11.20
CA ALA A 54 -12.38 -2.15 -10.78
C ALA A 54 -12.36 -0.97 -9.80
N VAL A 55 -13.14 0.09 -10.09
CA VAL A 55 -13.29 1.24 -9.18
C VAL A 55 -13.97 0.81 -7.88
N ALA A 56 -15.02 -0.01 -7.93
CA ALA A 56 -15.67 -0.51 -6.72
C ALA A 56 -14.70 -1.32 -5.85
N MET A 57 -13.88 -2.18 -6.45
CA MET A 57 -12.82 -2.92 -5.74
C MET A 57 -11.77 -1.97 -5.15
N ALA A 58 -11.31 -0.97 -5.90
CA ALA A 58 -10.33 0.00 -5.40
C ALA A 58 -10.88 0.77 -4.18
N VAL A 59 -12.16 1.17 -4.24
CA VAL A 59 -12.86 1.82 -3.12
C VAL A 59 -12.98 0.86 -1.93
N MET A 60 -13.37 -0.40 -2.14
CA MET A 60 -13.46 -1.39 -1.07
C MET A 60 -12.10 -1.65 -0.40
N ILE A 61 -11.04 -1.82 -1.18
CA ILE A 61 -9.67 -2.03 -0.67
C ILE A 61 -9.22 -0.79 0.12
N THR A 62 -9.45 0.41 -0.43
CA THR A 62 -9.13 1.67 0.25
C THR A 62 -9.89 1.76 1.58
N ALA A 63 -11.20 1.51 1.58
CA ALA A 63 -12.02 1.56 2.78
C ALA A 63 -11.57 0.55 3.85
N ALA A 64 -11.23 -0.68 3.45
CA ALA A 64 -10.71 -1.70 4.34
C ALA A 64 -9.35 -1.29 4.96
N LEU A 65 -8.44 -0.73 4.15
CA LEU A 65 -7.15 -0.23 4.62
C LEU A 65 -7.29 0.99 5.53
N VAL A 66 -8.24 1.89 5.24
CA VAL A 66 -8.56 3.03 6.10
C VAL A 66 -9.11 2.54 7.44
N ALA A 67 -10.05 1.59 7.43
CA ALA A 67 -10.60 1.01 8.65
C ALA A 67 -9.50 0.34 9.49
N LEU A 68 -8.67 -0.49 8.85
CA LEU A 68 -7.53 -1.15 9.50
C LEU A 68 -6.57 -0.12 10.11
N GLN A 69 -6.10 0.85 9.33
CA GLN A 69 -5.19 1.88 9.83
C GLN A 69 -5.83 2.74 10.91
N SER A 70 -7.14 3.01 10.84
CA SER A 70 -7.87 3.78 11.87
C SER A 70 -7.95 3.03 13.19
N LEU A 71 -8.08 1.71 13.17
CA LEU A 71 -8.00 0.88 14.38
C LEU A 71 -6.61 0.93 15.02
N LEU A 72 -5.56 1.08 14.19
CA LEU A 72 -4.17 1.17 14.63
C LEU A 72 -3.67 2.63 14.74
N ALA A 73 -4.56 3.63 14.60
CA ALA A 73 -4.22 5.05 14.54
C ALA A 73 -3.99 5.65 15.94
N TRP A 74 -3.08 5.07 16.72
CA TRP A 74 -2.60 5.69 17.96
C TRP A 74 -1.51 6.71 17.68
N ARG A 75 -1.33 7.69 18.57
CA ARG A 75 -0.41 8.83 18.40
C ARG A 75 1.03 8.45 18.01
N TYR A 76 1.49 7.26 18.37
CA TYR A 76 2.85 6.78 18.09
C TYR A 76 2.89 5.57 17.15
N THR A 77 1.79 4.85 16.96
CA THR A 77 1.77 3.61 16.16
C THR A 77 1.42 3.85 14.70
N LEU A 78 0.70 4.93 14.39
CA LEU A 78 0.20 5.18 13.04
C LEU A 78 1.32 5.20 11.98
N LYS A 79 2.38 6.00 12.20
CA LYS A 79 3.47 6.14 11.22
C LYS A 79 4.26 4.83 11.02
N PRO A 80 4.69 4.10 12.08
CA PRO A 80 5.32 2.78 11.92
C PRO A 80 4.43 1.76 11.23
N VAL A 81 3.15 1.67 11.60
CA VAL A 81 2.21 0.70 11.00
C VAL A 81 2.01 1.02 9.52
N ALA A 82 1.77 2.28 9.16
CA ALA A 82 1.62 2.70 7.77
C ALA A 82 2.89 2.38 6.95
N THR A 83 4.08 2.61 7.52
CA THR A 83 5.37 2.28 6.88
C THR A 83 5.49 0.78 6.64
N LEU A 84 5.16 -0.05 7.63
CA LEU A 84 5.21 -1.50 7.51
C LEU A 84 4.21 -2.02 6.46
N LEU A 85 2.99 -1.49 6.46
CA LEU A 85 1.98 -1.84 5.46
C LEU A 85 2.40 -1.45 4.04
N LEU A 86 3.00 -0.27 3.86
CA LEU A 86 3.52 0.17 2.56
C LEU A 86 4.63 -0.74 2.05
N LEU A 87 5.59 -1.11 2.91
CA LEU A 87 6.66 -2.04 2.55
C LEU A 87 6.14 -3.44 2.26
N ALA A 88 5.17 -3.92 3.06
CA ALA A 88 4.53 -5.22 2.84
C ALA A 88 3.75 -5.24 1.51
N ALA A 89 3.01 -4.18 1.19
CA ALA A 89 2.31 -4.04 -0.09
C ALA A 89 3.29 -4.01 -1.27
N ALA A 90 4.39 -3.26 -1.17
CA ALA A 90 5.41 -3.18 -2.20
C ALA A 90 6.14 -4.53 -2.42
N GLY A 91 6.55 -5.19 -1.34
CA GLY A 91 7.17 -6.51 -1.39
C GLY A 91 6.21 -7.56 -1.93
N GLY A 92 4.97 -7.57 -1.45
CA GLY A 92 3.93 -8.47 -1.94
C GLY A 92 3.64 -8.28 -3.43
N ALA A 93 3.51 -7.03 -3.88
CA ALA A 93 3.35 -6.72 -5.30
C ALA A 93 4.53 -7.24 -6.13
N HIS A 94 5.77 -7.04 -5.67
CA HIS A 94 6.95 -7.59 -6.35
C HIS A 94 6.87 -9.12 -6.46
N PHE A 95 6.60 -9.82 -5.36
CA PHE A 95 6.57 -11.29 -5.37
C PHE A 95 5.46 -11.85 -6.27
N MET A 96 4.29 -11.22 -6.27
CA MET A 96 3.18 -11.59 -7.15
C MET A 96 3.49 -11.32 -8.63
N LEU A 97 4.27 -10.28 -8.95
CA LEU A 97 4.60 -9.93 -10.35
C LEU A 97 5.78 -10.73 -10.89
N ALA A 98 6.89 -10.77 -10.15
CA ALA A 98 8.14 -11.37 -10.61
C ALA A 98 8.09 -12.91 -10.56
N TYR A 99 7.42 -13.47 -9.54
CA TYR A 99 7.40 -14.92 -9.33
C TYR A 99 6.02 -15.55 -9.52
N ARG A 100 4.98 -14.74 -9.85
CA ARG A 100 3.58 -15.19 -10.02
C ARG A 100 3.06 -16.01 -8.83
N ILE A 101 3.59 -15.72 -7.64
CA ILE A 101 3.18 -16.32 -6.38
C ILE A 101 1.87 -15.69 -5.90
N VAL A 102 0.97 -16.47 -5.33
CA VAL A 102 -0.18 -15.97 -4.59
C VAL A 102 0.14 -16.07 -3.10
N ILE A 103 0.02 -14.95 -2.38
CA ILE A 103 0.32 -14.92 -0.94
C ILE A 103 -0.86 -15.51 -0.18
N ASP A 104 -0.73 -16.78 0.21
CA ASP A 104 -1.70 -17.52 1.02
C ASP A 104 -1.05 -18.06 2.31
N SER A 105 -1.82 -18.83 3.10
CA SER A 105 -1.31 -19.45 4.34
C SER A 105 -0.17 -20.43 4.10
N THR A 106 -0.18 -21.16 2.98
CA THR A 106 0.88 -22.11 2.61
C THR A 106 2.18 -21.37 2.32
N MET A 107 2.12 -20.25 1.59
CA MET A 107 3.28 -19.41 1.33
C MET A 107 3.85 -18.80 2.60
N LEU A 108 3.01 -18.43 3.59
CA LEU A 108 3.52 -17.96 4.88
C LEU A 108 4.31 -19.06 5.62
N VAL A 109 3.84 -20.31 5.57
CA VAL A 109 4.59 -21.45 6.14
C VAL A 109 5.93 -21.61 5.45
N ASN A 110 5.97 -21.52 4.11
CA ASN A 110 7.20 -21.60 3.34
C ASN A 110 8.18 -20.50 3.75
N VAL A 111 7.72 -19.24 3.84
CA VAL A 111 8.57 -18.10 4.25
C VAL A 111 9.16 -18.31 5.64
N VAL A 112 8.37 -18.82 6.60
CA VAL A 112 8.84 -19.09 7.97
C VAL A 112 9.85 -20.24 8.03
N GLN A 113 9.73 -21.23 7.13
CA GLN A 113 10.62 -22.39 7.06
C GLN A 113 11.82 -22.19 6.13
N THR A 114 11.85 -21.10 5.36
CA THR A 114 12.90 -20.81 4.36
C THR A 114 14.25 -20.59 5.04
N ASN A 115 15.31 -21.19 4.48
CA ASN A 115 16.67 -20.97 5.00
C ASN A 115 17.27 -19.64 4.47
N PRO A 116 18.28 -19.05 5.14
CA PRO A 116 18.87 -17.79 4.70
C PRO A 116 19.57 -17.84 3.33
N ALA A 117 19.93 -19.02 2.82
CA ALA A 117 20.54 -19.16 1.50
C ALA A 117 19.48 -19.00 0.40
N GLU A 118 18.35 -19.69 0.52
CA GLU A 118 17.20 -19.59 -0.37
C GLU A 118 16.60 -18.18 -0.36
N ALA A 119 16.48 -17.56 0.81
CA ALA A 119 15.99 -16.18 0.90
C ALA A 119 16.92 -15.18 0.19
N ARG A 120 18.23 -15.45 0.14
CA ARG A 120 19.20 -14.55 -0.51
C ARG A 120 19.03 -14.52 -2.01
N ASP A 121 18.71 -15.66 -2.60
CA ASP A 121 18.52 -15.79 -4.04
C ASP A 121 17.28 -15.02 -4.54
N LEU A 122 16.35 -14.68 -3.64
CA LEU A 122 15.18 -13.87 -3.95
C LEU A 122 15.45 -12.36 -3.97
N PHE A 123 16.61 -11.90 -3.46
CA PHE A 123 16.96 -10.49 -3.55
C PHE A 123 17.34 -10.14 -4.98
N SER A 124 16.52 -9.28 -5.59
CA SER A 124 16.76 -8.75 -6.92
C SER A 124 16.83 -7.22 -6.90
N LEU A 125 17.48 -6.64 -7.90
CA LEU A 125 17.45 -5.20 -8.11
C LEU A 125 16.01 -4.70 -8.31
N GLN A 126 15.16 -5.53 -8.91
CA GLN A 126 13.74 -5.23 -9.10
C GLN A 126 12.99 -5.15 -7.76
N LEU A 127 13.25 -6.06 -6.81
CA LEU A 127 12.69 -5.99 -5.46
C LEU A 127 13.06 -4.66 -4.79
N PHE A 128 14.32 -4.24 -4.91
CA PHE A 128 14.77 -2.97 -4.38
C PHE A 128 14.01 -1.79 -4.99
N GLN A 129 13.80 -1.77 -6.32
CA GLN A 129 13.01 -0.74 -6.99
C GLN A 129 11.56 -0.69 -6.48
N TRP A 130 10.92 -1.85 -6.31
CA TRP A 130 9.56 -1.92 -5.76
C TRP A 130 9.51 -1.42 -4.32
N LEU A 131 10.44 -1.83 -3.46
CA LEU A 131 10.50 -1.37 -2.08
C LEU A 131 10.76 0.13 -1.99
N VAL A 132 11.66 0.68 -2.82
CA VAL A 132 11.97 2.11 -2.83
C VAL A 132 10.79 2.93 -3.34
N LEU A 133 10.30 2.63 -4.54
CA LEU A 133 9.27 3.44 -5.21
C LEU A 133 7.89 3.21 -4.61
N GLY A 134 7.54 1.96 -4.35
CA GLY A 134 6.23 1.55 -3.84
C GLY A 134 6.08 1.65 -2.32
N GLY A 135 7.19 1.60 -1.57
CA GLY A 135 7.18 1.51 -0.11
C GLY A 135 7.89 2.67 0.61
N LEU A 136 9.19 2.89 0.36
CA LEU A 136 10.00 3.86 1.08
C LEU A 136 9.68 5.31 0.68
N LEU A 137 9.45 5.58 -0.61
CA LEU A 137 9.07 6.90 -1.11
C LEU A 137 7.74 7.39 -0.49
N PRO A 138 6.64 6.61 -0.49
CA PRO A 138 5.43 7.01 0.21
C PRO A 138 5.61 6.98 1.75
N ALA A 139 6.46 6.11 2.29
CA ALA A 139 6.76 6.13 3.73
C ALA A 139 7.49 7.41 4.14
N TRP A 140 8.43 7.93 3.34
CA TRP A 140 9.05 9.24 3.59
C TRP A 140 7.95 10.30 3.72
N TRP A 141 6.96 10.31 2.82
CA TRP A 141 5.83 11.24 2.90
C TRP A 141 4.97 11.10 4.17
N VAL A 142 5.01 9.96 4.87
CA VAL A 142 4.31 9.74 6.15
C VAL A 142 5.04 10.37 7.34
N TRP A 143 6.38 10.46 7.30
CA TRP A 143 7.21 10.92 8.41
C TRP A 143 7.35 12.44 8.44
#